data_AF-A0A2R2J1L4-F1
#
_entry.id   AF-A0A2R2J1L4-F1
#
_cell.length_a   1.000
_cell.length_b   1.000
_cell.length_c   1.000
_cell.angle_alpha   90.00
_cell.angle_beta   90.00
_cell.angle_gamma   90.00
#
_symmetry.space_group_name_H-M   'P 1'
#
loop_
_entity.id
_entity.type
_entity.pdbx_description
1 polymer ?
#
loop_
_entity_poly.entity_id
_entity_poly.type
_entity_poly.pdbx_seq_one_letter_code
_entity_poly.pdbx_strand_id
1 'polypeptide(L)'
;MTATPVGVSLLLVVLLFFLHASWRLIVSRSGSAIACFLAAYVMLAALLNCHPEPISLTPLLLPFIYAYAWLGIAAALWAAVMMRVTRKALLFPGQDKRLAALFSSQLALHVGVFGLSPWLDWRPLAAYAMAPPLLAFVSYFAYRAQLLAMRRREDCGAPWVSWGAMCLLLPLILMWLAQWLTPAILDLT
;
A
#
# COMPACT_ATOMS: atom_id res chain seq x y z
N MET A 1 -24.08 -15.14 7.00
CA MET A 1 -22.78 -15.16 7.71
C MET A 1 -22.81 -14.08 8.77
N THR A 2 -22.83 -14.45 10.06
CA THR A 2 -22.73 -13.49 11.17
C THR A 2 -21.31 -12.94 11.20
N ALA A 3 -21.16 -11.61 11.15
CA ALA A 3 -19.85 -10.99 11.23
C ALA A 3 -19.27 -11.26 12.63
N THR A 4 -18.21 -12.07 12.70
CA THR A 4 -17.51 -12.31 13.96
C THR A 4 -16.89 -10.99 14.45
N PRO A 5 -16.75 -10.77 15.77
CA PRO A 5 -16.14 -9.55 16.31
C PRO A 5 -14.75 -9.26 15.71
N VAL A 6 -14.00 -10.33 15.41
CA VAL A 6 -12.70 -10.28 14.75
C VAL A 6 -12.83 -9.82 13.30
N GLY A 7 -13.77 -10.38 12.53
CA GLY A 7 -14.03 -9.95 11.15
C GLY A 7 -14.43 -8.48 11.04
N VAL A 8 -15.28 -7.99 11.96
CA VAL A 8 -15.64 -6.56 12.03
C VAL A 8 -14.42 -5.69 12.32
N SER A 9 -13.58 -6.11 13.27
CA SER A 9 -12.36 -5.37 13.64
C SER A 9 -11.38 -5.28 12.47
N LEU A 10 -11.21 -6.36 11.70
CA LEU A 10 -10.36 -6.41 10.52
C LEU A 10 -10.89 -5.50 9.38
N LEU A 11 -12.20 -5.49 9.14
CA LEU A 11 -12.82 -4.57 8.19
C LEU A 11 -12.66 -3.11 8.61
N LEU A 12 -12.77 -2.82 9.90
CA LEU A 12 -12.56 -1.47 10.44
C LEU A 12 -11.14 -0.97 10.17
N VAL A 13 -10.12 -1.83 10.29
CA VAL A 13 -8.73 -1.48 9.94
C VAL A 13 -8.61 -1.08 8.47
N VAL A 14 -9.21 -1.85 7.56
CA VAL A 14 -9.20 -1.53 6.12
C VAL A 14 -9.91 -0.21 5.85
N LEU A 15 -11.08 0.00 6.46
CA LEU A 15 -11.85 1.24 6.31
C LEU A 15 -11.07 2.46 6.82
N LEU A 16 -10.46 2.36 8.00
CA LEU A 16 -9.65 3.44 8.57
C LEU A 16 -8.44 3.76 7.71
N PHE A 17 -7.79 2.74 7.15
CA PHE A 17 -6.68 2.94 6.22
C PHE A 17 -7.14 3.65 4.93
N PHE A 18 -8.26 3.22 4.36
CA PHE A 18 -8.85 3.86 3.19
C PHE A 18 -9.21 5.33 3.45
N LEU A 19 -9.88 5.61 4.58
CA LEU A 19 -10.22 6.97 5.00
C LEU A 19 -8.97 7.82 5.20
N HIS A 20 -7.92 7.25 5.78
CA HIS A 20 -6.65 7.95 5.96
C HIS A 20 -6.00 8.32 4.62
N ALA A 21 -5.92 7.37 3.67
CA ALA A 21 -5.35 7.61 2.35
C ALA A 21 -6.14 8.68 1.59
N SER A 22 -7.47 8.60 1.61
CA SER A 22 -8.38 9.57 1.00
C SER A 22 -8.25 10.96 1.63
N TRP A 23 -8.18 11.03 2.96
CA TRP A 23 -7.96 12.29 3.68
C TRP A 23 -6.63 12.94 3.29
N ARG A 24 -5.54 12.15 3.20
CA ARG A 24 -4.23 12.66 2.76
C ARG A 24 -4.29 13.22 1.36
N LEU A 25 -5.00 12.56 0.45
CA LEU A 25 -5.17 13.01 -0.92
C LEU A 25 -5.90 14.36 -0.98
N ILE A 26 -7.05 14.48 -0.32
CA ILE A 26 -7.87 15.69 -0.29
C ILE A 26 -7.09 16.87 0.29
N VAL A 27 -6.43 16.67 1.44
CA VAL A 27 -5.65 17.72 2.11
C VAL A 27 -4.45 18.16 1.28
N SER A 28 -3.87 17.28 0.47
CA SER A 28 -2.70 17.63 -0.35
C SER A 28 -3.01 18.61 -1.49
N ARG A 29 -4.28 18.70 -1.92
CA ARG A 29 -4.74 19.50 -3.06
C ARG A 29 -3.94 19.28 -4.36
N SER A 30 -3.25 18.14 -4.49
CA SER A 30 -2.44 17.81 -5.67
C SER A 30 -3.33 17.17 -6.75
N GLY A 31 -3.65 17.92 -7.79
CA GLY A 31 -4.45 17.42 -8.92
C GLY A 31 -3.83 16.19 -9.59
N SER A 32 -2.50 16.16 -9.70
CA SER A 32 -1.76 15.00 -10.23
C SER A 32 -1.97 13.73 -9.41
N ALA A 33 -1.94 13.85 -8.08
CA ALA A 33 -2.15 12.72 -7.18
C ALA A 33 -3.59 12.22 -7.26
N ILE A 34 -4.57 13.14 -7.32
CA ILE A 34 -5.98 12.80 -7.48
C ILE A 34 -6.22 12.07 -8.80
N ALA A 35 -5.63 12.55 -9.90
CA ALA A 35 -5.74 11.89 -11.20
C ALA A 35 -5.12 10.49 -11.19
N CYS A 36 -3.92 10.32 -10.61
CA CYS A 36 -3.27 9.01 -10.49
C CYS A 36 -4.09 8.04 -9.62
N PHE A 37 -4.69 8.54 -8.54
CA PHE A 37 -5.55 7.76 -7.64
C PHE A 37 -6.81 7.25 -8.37
N LEU A 38 -7.51 8.13 -9.09
CA LEU A 38 -8.69 7.77 -9.86
C LEU A 38 -8.34 6.78 -10.99
N ALA A 39 -7.26 7.05 -11.73
CA ALA A 39 -6.79 6.15 -12.78
C ALA A 39 -6.47 4.76 -12.22
N ALA A 40 -5.75 4.70 -11.10
CA ALA A 40 -5.40 3.45 -10.44
C ALA A 40 -6.63 2.66 -9.95
N TYR A 41 -7.64 3.35 -9.43
CA TYR A 41 -8.91 2.71 -9.04
C TYR A 41 -9.60 2.05 -10.23
N VAL A 42 -9.73 2.78 -11.35
CA VAL A 42 -10.35 2.27 -12.58
C VAL A 42 -9.54 1.11 -13.16
N MET A 43 -8.21 1.22 -13.18
CA MET A 43 -7.32 0.14 -13.63
C MET A 43 -7.51 -1.12 -12.78
N LEU A 44 -7.53 -1.01 -11.44
CA LEU A 44 -7.73 -2.18 -10.58
C LEU A 44 -9.12 -2.78 -10.76
N ALA A 45 -10.16 -1.96 -10.83
CA ALA A 45 -11.52 -2.43 -11.07
C ALA A 45 -11.64 -3.17 -12.41
N ALA A 46 -11.00 -2.66 -13.48
CA ALA A 46 -10.97 -3.31 -14.78
C ALA A 46 -10.21 -4.64 -14.75
N LEU A 47 -9.05 -4.69 -14.08
CA LEU A 47 -8.26 -5.92 -13.91
C LEU A 47 -9.05 -7.00 -13.18
N LEU A 48 -9.74 -6.64 -12.10
CA LEU A 48 -10.57 -7.56 -11.34
C LEU A 48 -11.80 -8.02 -12.13
N ASN A 49 -12.37 -7.16 -12.98
CA ASN A 49 -13.47 -7.53 -13.86
C ASN A 49 -13.05 -8.53 -14.96
N CYS A 50 -11.77 -8.57 -15.34
CA CYS A 50 -11.26 -9.54 -16.31
C CYS A 50 -11.10 -10.95 -15.74
N HIS A 51 -11.09 -11.09 -14.41
CA HIS A 51 -10.97 -12.37 -13.70
C HIS A 51 -12.14 -12.52 -12.72
N PRO A 52 -13.37 -12.76 -13.21
CA PRO A 52 -14.53 -12.95 -12.34
C PRO A 52 -14.38 -14.26 -11.57
N GLU A 53 -13.77 -14.18 -10.39
CA GLU A 53 -13.96 -15.16 -9.32
C GLU A 53 -15.45 -15.24 -8.96
N PRO A 54 -15.98 -16.38 -8.49
CA PRO A 54 -17.41 -16.59 -8.19
C PRO A 54 -17.86 -15.88 -6.89
N ILE A 55 -17.28 -14.71 -6.58
CA ILE A 55 -17.60 -13.93 -5.38
C ILE A 55 -18.67 -12.90 -5.75
N SER A 56 -19.81 -12.90 -5.06
CA SER A 56 -20.95 -11.97 -5.25
C SER A 56 -20.63 -10.47 -5.04
N LEU A 57 -19.37 -10.10 -4.80
CA LEU A 57 -18.98 -8.70 -4.68
C LEU A 57 -18.74 -8.12 -6.06
N THR A 58 -19.43 -7.01 -6.36
CA THR A 58 -19.22 -6.28 -7.61
C THR A 58 -17.72 -5.91 -7.74
N PRO A 59 -17.09 -6.08 -8.92
CA PRO A 59 -15.69 -5.67 -9.17
C PRO A 59 -15.37 -4.23 -8.75
N LEU A 60 -16.38 -3.37 -8.72
CA LEU A 60 -16.26 -1.99 -8.24
C LEU A 60 -16.05 -1.88 -6.72
N LEU A 61 -16.46 -2.86 -5.92
CA LEU A 61 -16.35 -2.85 -4.46
C LEU A 61 -15.02 -3.46 -3.97
N LEU A 62 -14.45 -4.37 -4.76
CA LEU A 62 -13.18 -5.03 -4.43
C LEU A 62 -12.01 -4.04 -4.21
N PRO A 63 -11.84 -2.95 -4.99
CA PRO A 63 -10.82 -1.94 -4.72
C PRO A 63 -10.89 -1.32 -3.31
N PHE A 64 -12.06 -1.28 -2.66
CA PHE A 64 -12.17 -0.81 -1.27
C PHE A 64 -11.56 -1.80 -0.28
N ILE A 65 -11.65 -3.10 -0.55
CA ILE A 65 -11.01 -4.15 0.25
C ILE A 65 -9.49 -4.13 -0.01
N TYR A 66 -9.11 -3.98 -1.27
CA TYR A 66 -7.72 -3.94 -1.73
C TYR A 66 -7.18 -2.51 -1.82
N ALA A 67 -7.47 -1.69 -0.79
CA ALA A 67 -7.15 -0.26 -0.82
C ALA A 67 -5.65 0.03 -1.01
N TYR A 68 -4.80 -0.83 -0.47
CA TYR A 68 -3.35 -0.75 -0.64
C TYR A 68 -2.92 -1.02 -2.09
N ALA A 69 -3.63 -1.88 -2.83
CA ALA A 69 -3.25 -2.30 -4.17
C ALA A 69 -3.44 -1.17 -5.19
N TRP A 70 -4.62 -0.53 -5.23
CA TRP A 70 -4.79 0.62 -6.12
C TRP A 70 -3.96 1.81 -5.62
N LEU A 71 -3.70 1.96 -4.31
CA LEU A 71 -2.77 2.98 -3.82
C LEU A 71 -1.32 2.72 -4.28
N GLY A 72 -0.92 1.45 -4.41
CA GLY A 72 0.36 1.04 -5.02
C GLY A 72 0.44 1.38 -6.49
N ILE A 73 -0.60 1.10 -7.27
CA ILE A 73 -0.69 1.51 -8.68
C ILE A 73 -0.63 3.04 -8.78
N ALA A 74 -1.38 3.76 -7.95
CA ALA A 74 -1.36 5.21 -7.89
C ALA A 74 0.03 5.75 -7.55
N ALA A 75 0.76 5.08 -6.63
CA ALA A 75 2.14 5.41 -6.30
C ALA A 75 3.08 5.24 -7.49
N ALA A 76 2.94 4.16 -8.26
CA ALA A 76 3.74 3.93 -9.45
C ALA A 76 3.48 5.00 -10.52
N LEU A 77 2.21 5.29 -10.82
CA LEU A 77 1.80 6.34 -11.77
C LEU A 77 2.31 7.71 -11.33
N TRP A 78 2.10 8.05 -10.05
CA TRP A 78 2.50 9.33 -9.51
C TRP A 78 4.01 9.50 -9.46
N ALA A 79 4.76 8.45 -9.10
CA ALA A 79 6.22 8.46 -9.12
C ALA A 79 6.77 8.65 -10.54
N ALA A 80 6.16 8.02 -11.56
CA ALA A 80 6.58 8.19 -12.94
C ALA A 80 6.53 9.67 -13.41
N VAL A 81 5.60 10.46 -12.86
CA VAL A 81 5.43 11.87 -13.23
C VAL A 81 6.25 12.80 -12.32
N MET A 82 6.18 12.59 -11.00
CA MET A 82 6.65 13.57 -10.00
C MET A 82 8.02 13.28 -9.41
N MET A 83 8.51 12.03 -9.51
CA MET A 83 9.76 11.65 -8.89
C MET A 83 10.95 12.23 -9.66
N ARG A 84 11.95 12.70 -8.92
CA ARG A 84 13.27 13.08 -9.44
C ARG A 84 14.32 12.26 -8.72
N VAL A 85 14.97 11.38 -9.48
CA VAL A 85 16.03 10.53 -8.95
C VAL A 85 17.31 11.32 -8.84
N THR A 86 17.92 11.31 -7.66
CA THR A 86 19.26 11.86 -7.41
C THR A 86 20.18 10.80 -6.84
N ARG A 87 21.48 11.10 -6.72
CA ARG A 87 22.46 10.17 -6.13
C ARG A 87 22.17 9.82 -4.66
N LYS A 88 21.47 10.69 -3.92
CA LYS A 88 21.26 10.54 -2.46
C LYS A 88 19.83 10.18 -2.08
N ALA A 89 18.85 10.47 -2.94
CA ALA A 89 17.44 10.35 -2.61
C ALA A 89 16.53 10.31 -3.84
N LEU A 90 15.32 9.79 -3.61
CA LEU A 90 14.15 10.03 -4.45
C LEU A 90 13.50 11.34 -4.01
N LEU A 91 13.59 12.38 -4.84
CA LEU A 91 13.05 13.71 -4.53
C LEU A 91 11.66 13.90 -5.16
N PHE A 92 10.84 14.70 -4.49
CA PHE A 92 9.47 15.08 -4.90
C PHE A 92 9.31 16.60 -4.79
N PRO A 93 9.92 17.37 -5.71
CA PRO A 93 9.96 18.83 -5.62
C PRO A 93 8.55 19.45 -5.68
N GLY A 94 8.30 20.45 -4.83
CA GLY A 94 7.00 21.14 -4.77
C GLY A 94 5.84 20.32 -4.21
N GLN A 95 6.10 19.11 -3.67
CA GLN A 95 5.08 18.23 -3.13
C GLN A 95 5.03 18.28 -1.60
N ASP A 96 3.84 18.04 -1.03
CA ASP A 96 3.66 17.87 0.41
C ASP A 96 4.40 16.62 0.92
N LYS A 97 5.22 16.77 1.97
CA LYS A 97 6.04 15.68 2.53
C LYS A 97 5.21 14.48 2.98
N ARG A 98 3.97 14.69 3.45
CA ARG A 98 3.12 13.58 3.92
C ARG A 98 2.53 12.82 2.73
N LEU A 99 2.15 13.50 1.65
CA LEU A 99 1.74 12.86 0.41
C LEU A 99 2.91 12.08 -0.22
N ALA A 100 4.09 12.70 -0.31
CA ALA A 100 5.29 12.06 -0.85
C ALA A 100 5.73 10.85 0.00
N ALA A 101 5.60 10.93 1.33
CA ALA A 101 5.85 9.78 2.21
C ALA A 101 4.86 8.64 1.94
N LEU A 102 3.57 8.93 1.78
CA LEU A 102 2.54 7.93 1.52
C LEU A 102 2.81 7.19 0.21
N PHE A 103 3.03 7.92 -0.89
CA PHE A 103 3.28 7.29 -2.18
C PHE A 103 4.65 6.60 -2.22
N SER A 104 5.71 7.21 -1.69
CA SER A 104 7.04 6.57 -1.72
C SER A 104 7.09 5.29 -0.86
N SER A 105 6.38 5.25 0.28
CA SER A 105 6.28 4.03 1.09
C SER A 105 5.44 2.95 0.41
N GLN A 106 4.35 3.33 -0.27
CA GLN A 106 3.56 2.37 -1.05
C GLN A 106 4.36 1.81 -2.22
N LEU A 107 5.10 2.66 -2.93
CA LEU A 107 5.99 2.21 -3.98
C LEU A 107 7.04 1.23 -3.42
N ALA A 108 7.66 1.56 -2.28
CA ALA A 108 8.64 0.68 -1.64
C ALA A 108 8.03 -0.69 -1.27
N LEU A 109 6.83 -0.69 -0.69
CA LEU A 109 6.10 -1.90 -0.33
C LEU A 109 5.84 -2.77 -1.56
N HIS A 110 5.31 -2.20 -2.64
CA HIS A 110 4.96 -2.97 -3.84
C HIS A 110 6.20 -3.46 -4.59
N VAL A 111 7.23 -2.61 -4.74
CA VAL A 111 8.52 -3.03 -5.31
C VAL A 111 9.14 -4.15 -4.48
N GLY A 112 9.09 -4.05 -3.15
CA GLY A 112 9.61 -5.09 -2.25
C GLY A 112 8.82 -6.40 -2.36
N VAL A 113 7.49 -6.34 -2.29
CA VAL A 113 6.62 -7.51 -2.37
C VAL A 113 6.78 -8.20 -3.73
N PHE A 114 6.60 -7.48 -4.84
CA PHE A 114 6.69 -8.10 -6.16
C PHE A 114 8.12 -8.51 -6.53
N GLY A 115 9.10 -7.71 -6.12
CA GLY A 115 10.51 -7.99 -6.38
C GLY A 115 11.02 -9.19 -5.60
N LEU A 116 10.74 -9.27 -4.29
CA LEU A 116 11.34 -10.31 -3.43
C LEU A 116 10.53 -11.61 -3.32
N SER A 117 9.25 -11.60 -3.70
CA SER A 117 8.40 -12.80 -3.58
C SER A 117 8.96 -14.06 -4.25
N PRO A 118 9.56 -14.01 -5.47
CA PRO A 118 10.12 -15.21 -6.09
C PRO A 118 11.23 -15.90 -5.28
N TRP A 119 11.97 -15.14 -4.46
CA TRP A 119 13.03 -15.66 -3.60
C TRP A 119 12.56 -16.01 -2.17
N LEU A 120 11.30 -15.72 -1.85
CA LEU A 120 10.68 -15.95 -0.53
C LEU A 120 9.49 -16.91 -0.64
N ASP A 121 9.59 -17.91 -1.54
CA ASP A 121 8.57 -18.93 -1.79
C ASP A 121 7.18 -18.36 -2.08
N TRP A 122 7.12 -17.18 -2.71
CA TRP A 122 5.88 -16.46 -3.02
C TRP A 122 5.02 -16.09 -1.80
N ARG A 123 5.54 -16.27 -0.58
CA ARG A 123 4.82 -16.00 0.68
C ARG A 123 4.37 -14.54 0.83
N PRO A 124 5.20 -13.52 0.51
CA PRO A 124 4.76 -12.13 0.59
C PRO A 124 3.62 -11.83 -0.39
N LEU A 125 3.65 -12.40 -1.60
CA LEU A 125 2.58 -12.23 -2.59
C LEU A 125 1.29 -12.94 -2.15
N ALA A 126 1.39 -14.13 -1.55
CA ALA A 126 0.24 -14.82 -1.00
C ALA A 126 -0.40 -14.00 0.13
N ALA A 127 0.41 -13.47 1.06
CA ALA A 127 -0.06 -12.58 2.11
C ALA A 127 -0.67 -11.29 1.56
N TYR A 128 -0.07 -10.73 0.50
CA TYR A 128 -0.62 -9.59 -0.25
C TYR A 128 -2.04 -9.90 -0.72
N ALA A 129 -2.28 -11.02 -1.41
CA ALA A 129 -3.62 -11.36 -1.91
C ALA A 129 -4.61 -11.72 -0.78
N MET A 130 -4.17 -12.50 0.22
CA MET A 130 -5.09 -13.18 1.15
C MET A 130 -5.32 -12.42 2.45
N ALA A 131 -4.47 -11.45 2.83
CA ALA A 131 -4.56 -10.74 4.10
C ALA A 131 -4.67 -9.20 3.96
N PRO A 132 -5.73 -8.65 3.32
CA PRO A 132 -5.90 -7.21 3.16
C PRO A 132 -5.76 -6.36 4.44
N PRO A 133 -6.30 -6.75 5.61
CA PRO A 133 -6.16 -5.98 6.84
C PRO A 133 -4.71 -5.90 7.32
N LEU A 134 -3.94 -6.99 7.15
CA LEU A 134 -2.53 -7.02 7.48
C LEU A 134 -1.74 -6.07 6.59
N LEU A 135 -2.06 -6.05 5.28
CA LEU A 135 -1.43 -5.13 4.34
C LEU A 135 -1.74 -3.68 4.67
N ALA A 136 -2.98 -3.36 5.06
CA ALA A 136 -3.34 -2.02 5.53
C ALA A 136 -2.50 -1.58 6.74
N PHE A 137 -2.28 -2.48 7.70
CA PHE A 137 -1.45 -2.22 8.87
C PHE A 137 0.03 -1.99 8.50
N VAL A 138 0.63 -2.90 7.73
CA VAL A 138 2.02 -2.79 7.26
C VAL A 138 2.22 -1.54 6.40
N SER A 139 1.27 -1.25 5.52
CA SER A 139 1.26 -0.06 4.68
C SER A 139 1.24 1.23 5.49
N TYR A 140 0.41 1.29 6.55
CA TYR A 140 0.36 2.44 7.44
C TYR A 140 1.66 2.60 8.23
N PHE A 141 2.23 1.50 8.74
CA PHE A 141 3.52 1.51 9.40
C PHE A 141 4.62 2.03 8.46
N ALA A 142 4.65 1.55 7.22
CA ALA A 142 5.58 1.99 6.19
C ALA A 142 5.44 3.50 5.94
N TYR A 143 4.21 4.00 5.80
CA TYR A 143 3.97 5.44 5.67
C TYR A 143 4.55 6.23 6.85
N ARG A 144 4.33 5.79 8.09
CA ARG A 144 4.81 6.50 9.29
C ARG A 144 6.34 6.49 9.38
N ALA A 145 6.98 5.36 9.10
CA ALA A 145 8.43 5.25 9.09
C ALA A 145 9.06 6.14 8.00
N GLN A 146 8.46 6.16 6.81
CA GLN A 146 8.95 6.98 5.71
C GLN A 146 8.74 8.47 5.97
N LEU A 147 7.61 8.85 6.53
CA LEU A 147 7.34 10.22 6.93
C LEU A 147 8.35 10.70 7.99
N LEU A 148 8.72 9.84 8.94
CA LEU A 148 9.76 10.16 9.92
C LEU A 148 11.12 10.40 9.23
N ALA A 149 11.50 9.56 8.27
CA ALA A 149 12.73 9.72 7.49
C ALA A 149 12.74 11.03 6.69
N MET A 150 11.61 11.39 6.06
CA MET A 150 11.49 12.62 5.26
C MET A 150 11.43 13.89 6.12
N ARG A 151 10.86 13.84 7.33
CA ARG A 151 10.78 14.99 8.25
C ARG A 151 12.14 15.47 8.73
N ARG A 152 13.12 14.56 8.83
CA ARG A 152 14.50 14.88 9.26
C ARG A 152 15.32 15.59 8.18
N ARG A 153 14.73 15.89 7.03
CA ARG A 153 15.41 16.50 5.89
C ARG A 153 14.75 17.81 5.50
N GLU A 154 15.56 18.73 4.98
CA GLU A 154 15.08 19.98 4.39
C GLU A 154 14.27 19.68 3.13
N ASP A 155 14.86 18.92 2.20
CA ASP A 155 14.22 18.51 0.96
C ASP A 155 13.05 17.53 1.15
N CYS A 156 12.05 17.64 0.29
CA CYS A 156 10.97 16.66 0.17
C CYS A 156 11.50 15.43 -0.59
N GLY A 157 12.11 14.48 0.13
CA GLY A 157 12.70 13.31 -0.50
C GLY A 157 12.98 12.14 0.43
N ALA A 158 12.87 10.95 -0.14
CA ALA A 158 13.16 9.69 0.51
C ALA A 158 14.64 9.32 0.30
N PRO A 159 15.46 9.22 1.36
CA PRO A 159 16.81 8.68 1.23
C PRO A 159 16.80 7.30 0.57
N TRP A 160 17.77 7.05 -0.31
CA TRP A 160 17.92 5.72 -0.94
C TRP A 160 18.08 4.61 0.10
N VAL A 161 18.87 4.87 1.15
CA VAL A 161 19.09 3.89 2.23
C VAL A 161 17.78 3.53 2.93
N SER A 162 16.97 4.52 3.30
CA SER A 162 15.70 4.24 4.00
C SER A 162 14.68 3.60 3.08
N TRP A 163 14.55 4.09 1.84
CA TRP A 163 13.62 3.54 0.87
C TRP A 163 14.00 2.11 0.45
N GLY A 164 15.28 1.86 0.18
CA GLY A 164 15.81 0.53 -0.13
C GLY A 164 15.66 -0.44 1.04
N ALA A 165 15.94 0.01 2.27
CA ALA A 165 15.69 -0.80 3.46
C ALA A 165 14.20 -1.18 3.59
N MET A 166 13.28 -0.27 3.25
CA MET A 166 11.85 -0.60 3.23
C MET A 166 11.50 -1.65 2.18
N CYS A 167 12.05 -1.57 0.97
CA CYS A 167 11.84 -2.59 -0.06
C CYS A 167 12.27 -3.99 0.42
N LEU A 168 13.31 -4.08 1.25
CA LEU A 168 13.78 -5.35 1.78
C LEU A 168 12.99 -5.79 3.02
N LEU A 169 12.75 -4.89 3.97
CA LEU A 169 12.18 -5.23 5.26
C LEU A 169 10.67 -5.45 5.21
N LEU A 170 9.92 -4.69 4.41
CA LEU A 170 8.46 -4.80 4.36
C LEU A 170 7.95 -6.19 3.92
N PRO A 171 8.46 -6.83 2.85
CA PRO A 171 8.02 -8.18 2.50
C PRO A 171 8.42 -9.22 3.57
N LEU A 172 9.56 -9.03 4.26
CA LEU A 172 9.96 -9.91 5.37
C LEU A 172 9.03 -9.76 6.58
N ILE A 173 8.70 -8.53 6.96
CA ILE A 173 7.71 -8.23 8.01
C ILE A 173 6.37 -8.84 7.65
N LEU A 174 5.94 -8.70 6.39
CA LEU A 174 4.67 -9.24 5.92
C LEU A 174 4.64 -10.76 6.02
N MET A 175 5.71 -11.44 5.58
CA MET A 175 5.85 -12.89 5.71
C MET A 175 5.81 -13.33 7.17
N TRP A 176 6.55 -12.64 8.04
CA TRP A 176 6.62 -12.97 9.47
C TRP A 176 5.27 -12.77 10.16
N LEU A 177 4.57 -11.67 9.90
CA LEU A 177 3.24 -11.42 10.45
C LEU A 177 2.21 -12.42 9.90
N ALA A 178 2.29 -12.78 8.62
CA ALA A 178 1.40 -13.76 8.03
C ALA A 178 1.55 -15.15 8.68
N GLN A 179 2.76 -15.56 9.07
CA GLN A 179 3.00 -16.79 9.83
C GLN A 179 2.39 -16.76 11.23
N TRP A 180 2.41 -15.59 11.88
CA TRP A 180 1.80 -15.42 13.20
C TRP A 180 0.27 -15.39 13.13
N LEU A 181 -0.30 -14.78 12.10
CA LEU A 181 -1.74 -14.67 11.93
C LEU A 181 -2.39 -15.89 11.27
N THR A 182 -1.64 -16.75 10.57
CA THR A 182 -2.19 -17.96 9.94
C THR A 182 -2.98 -18.85 10.92
N PRO A 183 -2.48 -19.18 12.13
CA PRO A 183 -3.27 -19.95 13.09
C PRO A 183 -4.56 -19.23 13.51
N ALA A 184 -4.51 -17.92 13.73
CA ALA A 184 -5.69 -17.13 14.10
C ALA A 184 -6.72 -16.99 12.96
N ILE A 185 -6.28 -17.10 11.70
CA ILE A 185 -7.14 -17.04 10.51
C ILE A 185 -7.74 -18.43 10.20
N LEU A 186 -6.97 -19.51 10.40
CA LEU A 186 -7.41 -20.89 10.16
C LEU A 186 -8.38 -21.39 11.25
N ASP A 187 -8.24 -20.95 12.51
CA ASP A 187 -9.21 -21.26 13.57
C ASP A 187 -10.58 -20.54 13.38
N LEU A 188 -10.69 -19.67 12.37
CA LEU A 188 -11.92 -18.97 11.99
C LEU A 188 -12.61 -19.54 10.74
N THR A 189 -12.01 -20.55 10.09
CA THR A 189 -12.58 -21.28 8.93
C THR A 189 -12.99 -22.68 9.33
#